data_AF-A0AAN6LH95-F1
#
_entry.id   AF-A0AAN6LH95-F1
#
_cell.length_a   1.000
_cell.length_b   1.000
_cell.length_c   1.000
_cell.angle_alpha   90.00
_cell.angle_beta   90.00
_cell.angle_gamma   90.00
#
_symmetry.space_group_name_H-M   'P 1'
#
loop_
_entity.id
_entity.type
_entity.pdbx_description
1 polymer ?
#
loop_
_entity_poly.entity_id
_entity_poly.type
_entity_poly.pdbx_seq_one_letter_code
_entity_poly.pdbx_strand_id
1 'polypeptide(L)'
;MPSPSVPLNPEPSRPEARAQLGLPPMSYVDAVQSGEHELPEDLFARKEDRETRTLHMDGHTTGSSLNGRTASQLTSSPLPRGTSAQQRHSRSYWVNGQHERRSPGGRNRATPENTGIRWAPLNVGLERRLQTLVVLYHTVSISIFITSFFFSCAIPLFWPLLLPYLVYISLFSNTATSGTLVRRSPFLRSLRIWNYFASYFPARLHRSVPLPPTRKYIFGYHPHGIISHGAFAAFATEALGFSKLFPGITNTLLTLDSNFRLPFYRDYALAMGLASVSRESCENLLSKGGMDGEGMGRAITIVVGGASESLDAQPHAIRLVLKRRKGFIKLAIRTGADLVPVLAFGENELYEQVSSDQHPLIRKMQLLVKRTMGFTIPLFHARGVFNYDVGLMPYRRPLNIVVGRPIQVIQQHDRAKVDDKYVDELHARYVSELQRLWEEYRDTFAMERTSELEIVA
;
A
#
# COMPACT_ATOMS: atom_id res chain seq x y z
N MET A 1 -31.13 -23.09 -11.10
CA MET A 1 -29.94 -22.58 -11.79
C MET A 1 -28.80 -23.57 -11.53
N PRO A 2 -28.22 -24.23 -12.54
CA PRO A 2 -27.05 -25.07 -12.34
C PRO A 2 -25.81 -24.19 -12.10
N SER A 3 -24.91 -24.64 -11.24
CA SER A 3 -23.60 -24.02 -10.97
C SER A 3 -22.71 -24.12 -12.22
N PRO A 4 -21.86 -23.12 -12.53
CA PRO A 4 -20.91 -23.24 -13.63
C PRO A 4 -19.93 -24.38 -13.33
N SER A 5 -19.80 -25.30 -14.29
CA SER A 5 -18.87 -26.41 -14.25
C SER A 5 -17.44 -25.88 -14.21
N VAL A 6 -16.71 -26.15 -13.13
CA VAL A 6 -15.25 -25.96 -13.09
C VAL A 6 -14.63 -26.99 -14.04
N PRO A 7 -13.84 -26.57 -15.05
CA PRO A 7 -13.18 -27.51 -15.93
C PRO A 7 -12.18 -28.36 -15.14
N LEU A 8 -12.16 -29.67 -15.41
CA LEU A 8 -11.32 -30.66 -14.74
C LEU A 8 -9.81 -30.42 -14.90
N ASN A 9 -9.41 -29.49 -15.78
CA ASN A 9 -8.04 -28.98 -15.91
C ASN A 9 -8.09 -27.46 -16.14
N PRO A 10 -7.54 -26.61 -15.25
CA PRO A 10 -7.45 -25.17 -15.50
C PRO A 10 -6.51 -24.90 -16.68
N GLU A 11 -6.86 -23.92 -17.54
CA GLU A 11 -5.94 -23.45 -18.58
C GLU A 11 -4.69 -22.85 -17.93
N PRO A 12 -3.49 -23.06 -18.51
CA PRO A 12 -2.26 -22.55 -17.91
C PRO A 12 -2.21 -21.03 -17.95
N SER A 13 -1.77 -20.45 -16.83
CA SER A 13 -1.67 -19.00 -16.61
C SER A 13 -0.41 -18.37 -17.24
N ARG A 14 0.66 -19.16 -17.40
CA ARG A 14 1.98 -18.67 -17.84
C ARG A 14 2.06 -18.42 -19.36
N PRO A 15 2.62 -17.29 -19.82
CA PRO A 15 2.73 -16.96 -21.24
C PRO A 15 3.44 -18.03 -22.08
N GLU A 16 4.52 -18.61 -21.56
CA GLU A 16 5.31 -19.65 -22.25
C GLU A 16 4.51 -20.95 -22.45
N ALA A 17 3.73 -21.36 -21.45
CA ALA A 17 2.89 -22.56 -21.53
C ALA A 17 1.68 -22.36 -22.46
N ARG A 18 1.09 -21.16 -22.49
CA ARG A 18 0.01 -20.80 -23.43
C ARG A 18 0.51 -20.76 -24.88
N ALA A 19 1.72 -20.24 -25.11
CA ALA A 19 2.34 -20.23 -26.42
C ALA A 19 2.61 -21.64 -26.96
N GLN A 20 3.04 -22.58 -26.11
CA GLN A 20 3.23 -23.99 -26.48
C GLN A 20 1.92 -24.69 -26.85
N LEU A 21 0.78 -24.23 -26.32
CA LEU A 21 -0.56 -24.77 -26.60
C LEU A 21 -1.33 -23.98 -27.66
N GLY A 22 -0.72 -22.97 -28.30
CA GLY A 22 -1.39 -22.13 -29.30
C GLY A 22 -2.53 -21.27 -28.74
N LEU A 23 -2.55 -21.01 -27.43
CA LEU A 23 -3.58 -20.22 -26.77
C LEU A 23 -3.24 -18.72 -26.81
N PRO A 24 -4.24 -17.81 -26.91
CA PRO A 24 -4.00 -16.37 -26.91
C PRO A 24 -3.42 -15.90 -25.56
N PRO A 25 -2.62 -14.81 -25.55
CA PRO A 25 -2.04 -14.28 -24.32
C PRO A 25 -3.14 -13.83 -23.36
N MET A 26 -3.01 -14.21 -22.10
CA MET A 26 -3.96 -13.90 -21.03
C MET A 26 -3.62 -12.54 -20.41
N SER A 27 -4.64 -11.79 -19.96
CA SER A 27 -4.40 -10.53 -19.26
C SER A 27 -3.69 -10.78 -17.93
N TYR A 28 -2.92 -9.81 -17.42
CA TYR A 28 -2.19 -9.98 -16.16
C TYR A 28 -3.14 -10.27 -14.98
N VAL A 29 -4.33 -9.68 -14.97
CA VAL A 29 -5.35 -9.90 -13.93
C VAL A 29 -5.89 -11.32 -13.97
N ASP A 30 -6.22 -11.82 -15.17
CA ASP A 30 -6.72 -13.18 -15.37
C ASP A 30 -5.64 -14.23 -15.04
N ALA A 31 -4.37 -13.92 -15.33
CA ALA A 31 -3.23 -14.78 -15.00
C ALA A 31 -3.01 -14.91 -13.47
N VAL A 32 -3.25 -13.83 -12.71
CA VAL A 32 -3.15 -13.85 -11.25
C VAL A 32 -4.33 -14.60 -10.63
N GLN A 33 -5.55 -14.44 -11.16
CA GLN A 33 -6.73 -15.15 -10.67
C GLN A 33 -6.68 -16.65 -10.97
N SER A 34 -6.17 -17.04 -12.14
CA SER A 34 -5.97 -18.45 -12.50
C SER A 34 -4.84 -19.12 -11.71
N GLY A 35 -3.76 -18.37 -11.40
CA GLY A 35 -2.62 -18.87 -10.62
C GLY A 35 -2.91 -19.23 -9.16
N GLU A 36 -3.97 -18.70 -8.55
CA GLU A 36 -4.41 -19.11 -7.20
C GLU A 36 -4.91 -20.57 -7.15
N HIS A 37 -5.31 -21.14 -8.30
CA HIS A 37 -5.78 -22.52 -8.42
C HIS A 37 -4.67 -23.53 -8.80
N GLU A 38 -3.44 -23.08 -9.11
CA GLU A 38 -2.32 -23.92 -9.56
C GLU A 38 -1.38 -24.42 -8.44
N LEU A 39 -1.64 -24.09 -7.16
CA LEU A 39 -0.79 -24.51 -6.02
C LEU A 39 -1.20 -25.90 -5.49
N PRO A 40 -0.33 -26.93 -5.51
CA PRO A 40 -0.62 -28.23 -4.90
C PRO A 40 -0.60 -28.16 -3.37
N GLU A 41 -1.57 -28.79 -2.69
CA GLU A 41 -1.72 -28.82 -1.23
C GLU A 41 -0.60 -29.57 -0.47
N ASP A 42 0.32 -30.27 -1.15
CA ASP A 42 1.29 -31.18 -0.53
C ASP A 42 2.55 -30.52 0.05
N LEU A 43 2.65 -29.18 0.05
CA LEU A 43 3.84 -28.46 0.56
C LEU A 43 3.84 -28.18 2.08
N PHE A 44 2.76 -28.50 2.80
CA PHE A 44 2.64 -28.23 4.24
C PHE A 44 2.86 -29.44 5.17
N ALA A 45 3.18 -30.62 4.65
CA ALA A 45 3.36 -31.83 5.45
C ALA A 45 4.78 -32.42 5.34
N ARG A 46 5.78 -31.77 5.97
CA ARG A 46 6.96 -32.47 6.52
C ARG A 46 7.81 -31.53 7.38
N LYS A 47 7.67 -31.67 8.69
CA LYS A 47 8.66 -31.19 9.65
C LYS A 47 8.64 -32.11 10.86
N GLU A 48 9.47 -33.15 10.82
CA GLU A 48 10.05 -33.86 11.98
C GLU A 48 10.99 -34.93 11.43
N ASP A 49 12.30 -34.69 11.55
CA ASP A 49 13.30 -35.66 12.05
C ASP A 49 14.73 -35.31 11.61
N ARG A 50 15.64 -35.49 12.58
CA ARG A 50 17.10 -35.67 12.51
C ARG A 50 18.05 -34.46 12.54
N GLU A 51 18.40 -34.13 13.78
CA GLU A 51 19.76 -34.09 14.35
C GLU A 51 20.98 -34.53 13.50
N THR A 52 22.04 -33.73 13.68
CA THR A 52 23.50 -34.01 13.66
C THR A 52 24.12 -34.85 12.53
N ARG A 53 24.91 -34.19 11.67
CA ARG A 53 26.34 -34.54 11.49
C ARG A 53 27.16 -33.47 10.80
N THR A 54 28.34 -33.27 11.35
CA THR A 54 29.46 -32.43 10.95
C THR A 54 30.26 -32.99 9.77
N LEU A 55 30.90 -32.05 9.05
CA LEU A 55 32.22 -32.12 8.38
C LEU A 55 32.38 -32.74 6.97
N HIS A 56 33.14 -31.94 6.21
CA HIS A 56 34.13 -32.22 5.16
C HIS A 56 33.80 -32.06 3.67
N MET A 57 34.43 -30.99 3.17
CA MET A 57 35.04 -30.63 1.89
C MET A 57 35.31 -31.68 0.80
N ASP A 58 35.50 -31.08 -0.39
CA ASP A 58 36.11 -31.54 -1.64
C ASP A 58 35.20 -32.42 -2.51
N GLY A 59 35.04 -32.21 -3.81
CA GLY A 59 35.84 -31.48 -4.79
C GLY A 59 35.81 -32.29 -6.08
N HIS A 60 35.72 -31.61 -7.22
CA HIS A 60 36.06 -32.10 -8.57
C HIS A 60 35.09 -33.00 -9.37
N THR A 61 34.44 -32.32 -10.34
CA THR A 61 34.52 -32.48 -11.81
C THR A 61 34.24 -33.82 -12.54
N THR A 62 33.44 -33.62 -13.61
CA THR A 62 33.55 -34.12 -15.01
C THR A 62 32.87 -35.42 -15.48
N GLY A 63 32.26 -35.29 -16.67
CA GLY A 63 32.11 -36.33 -17.71
C GLY A 63 30.72 -36.97 -17.74
N SER A 64 29.82 -36.61 -18.67
CA SER A 64 29.64 -37.28 -19.99
C SER A 64 29.40 -38.79 -19.84
N SER A 65 28.42 -39.46 -20.46
CA SER A 65 27.82 -39.24 -21.76
C SER A 65 26.80 -40.37 -22.00
N LEU A 66 25.81 -40.08 -22.86
CA LEU A 66 25.25 -40.97 -23.88
C LEU A 66 24.41 -42.22 -23.49
N ASN A 67 23.17 -42.14 -23.98
CA ASN A 67 22.52 -43.05 -24.93
C ASN A 67 21.73 -44.28 -24.46
N GLY A 68 20.55 -44.39 -25.07
CA GLY A 68 19.89 -45.65 -25.44
C GLY A 68 18.46 -45.74 -24.89
N ARG A 69 17.43 -45.24 -25.58
CA ARG A 69 16.55 -46.01 -26.50
C ARG A 69 16.10 -47.35 -25.87
N THR A 70 14.83 -47.60 -25.55
CA THR A 70 13.70 -47.90 -26.47
C THR A 70 12.43 -48.07 -25.60
N ALA A 71 11.25 -47.51 -25.95
CA ALA A 71 10.09 -48.20 -26.56
C ALA A 71 9.69 -49.51 -25.82
N SER A 72 8.44 -49.82 -25.43
CA SER A 72 7.10 -49.41 -25.86
C SER A 72 6.06 -50.22 -25.08
N GLN A 73 4.84 -49.66 -24.94
CA GLN A 73 3.52 -50.34 -24.98
C GLN A 73 3.18 -51.36 -23.86
N LEU A 74 2.19 -51.09 -22.99
CA LEU A 74 0.71 -51.08 -23.14
C LEU A 74 0.04 -52.43 -22.79
N THR A 75 -0.99 -52.29 -21.94
CA THR A 75 -2.14 -53.19 -21.69
C THR A 75 -1.95 -54.43 -20.80
N SER A 76 -2.67 -54.47 -19.67
CA SER A 76 -3.94 -55.22 -19.56
C SER A 76 -4.46 -55.22 -18.11
N SER A 77 -5.77 -55.02 -17.96
CA SER A 77 -6.53 -55.15 -16.70
C SER A 77 -6.64 -56.62 -16.27
N PRO A 78 -7.04 -56.89 -15.01
CA PRO A 78 -8.40 -57.43 -14.84
C PRO A 78 -9.15 -56.97 -13.57
N LEU A 79 -10.48 -56.98 -13.67
CA LEU A 79 -11.48 -56.88 -12.59
C LEU A 79 -11.44 -58.12 -11.66
N PRO A 80 -12.05 -58.04 -10.45
CA PRO A 80 -13.34 -58.71 -10.28
C PRO A 80 -14.38 -58.01 -9.36
N ARG A 81 -15.66 -58.29 -9.67
CA ARG A 81 -16.87 -58.57 -8.82
C ARG A 81 -16.78 -58.16 -7.33
N GLY A 82 -17.71 -57.45 -6.67
CA GLY A 82 -19.14 -57.20 -6.86
C GLY A 82 -19.91 -57.72 -5.63
N THR A 83 -20.57 -56.86 -4.83
CA THR A 83 -21.75 -57.21 -3.98
C THR A 83 -22.44 -55.99 -3.34
N SER A 84 -23.77 -56.08 -3.33
CA SER A 84 -24.77 -55.56 -2.39
C SER A 84 -25.00 -54.05 -2.24
N ALA A 85 -26.14 -53.63 -2.79
CA ALA A 85 -26.90 -52.45 -2.41
C ALA A 85 -27.51 -52.60 -1.01
N GLN A 86 -27.48 -51.53 -0.22
CA GLN A 86 -28.39 -51.37 0.91
C GLN A 86 -28.80 -49.91 1.04
N GLN A 87 -30.11 -49.72 0.92
CA GLN A 87 -30.85 -48.47 0.86
C GLN A 87 -31.25 -48.05 2.29
N ARG A 88 -30.81 -46.89 2.78
CA ARG A 88 -31.42 -46.24 3.96
C ARG A 88 -31.39 -44.71 3.89
N HIS A 89 -32.60 -44.16 3.68
CA HIS A 89 -33.18 -42.92 4.23
C HIS A 89 -32.25 -41.72 4.52
N SER A 90 -32.28 -40.74 3.62
CA SER A 90 -31.90 -39.36 3.89
C SER A 90 -33.12 -38.56 4.39
N ARG A 91 -33.08 -38.08 5.64
CA ARG A 91 -33.98 -37.04 6.18
C ARG A 91 -33.41 -35.68 5.78
N SER A 92 -34.03 -35.00 4.83
CA SER A 92 -33.77 -33.60 4.50
C SER A 92 -34.65 -32.68 5.35
N TYR A 93 -34.04 -31.85 6.18
CA TYR A 93 -34.70 -30.70 6.78
C TYR A 93 -34.51 -29.50 5.84
N TRP A 94 -35.61 -29.08 5.23
CA TRP A 94 -35.72 -27.85 4.46
C TRP A 94 -35.86 -26.65 5.40
N VAL A 95 -35.05 -25.61 5.19
CA VAL A 95 -35.26 -24.27 5.76
C VAL A 95 -36.12 -23.49 4.76
N ASN A 96 -37.29 -23.06 5.23
CA ASN A 96 -38.28 -22.29 4.48
C ASN A 96 -37.74 -20.91 4.05
N GLY A 97 -37.73 -20.65 2.75
CA GLY A 97 -37.79 -19.30 2.19
C GLY A 97 -39.25 -18.97 1.88
N GLN A 98 -39.85 -18.04 2.63
CA GLN A 98 -41.17 -17.51 2.30
C GLN A 98 -41.05 -16.35 1.31
N HIS A 99 -41.61 -16.56 0.13
CA HIS A 99 -42.07 -15.54 -0.80
C HIS A 99 -43.27 -14.80 -0.20
N GLU A 100 -43.15 -13.49 0.00
CA GLU A 100 -44.32 -12.63 0.22
C GLU A 100 -44.88 -12.09 -1.10
N ARG A 101 -46.18 -12.31 -1.27
CA ARG A 101 -47.03 -11.86 -2.38
C ARG A 101 -47.31 -10.36 -2.25
N ARG A 102 -47.23 -9.65 -3.37
CA ARG A 102 -47.74 -8.27 -3.50
C ARG A 102 -49.27 -8.27 -3.64
N SER A 103 -49.92 -7.32 -2.99
CA SER A 103 -51.18 -6.71 -3.43
C SER A 103 -51.25 -5.25 -2.94
N PRO A 104 -51.96 -4.35 -3.65
CA PRO A 104 -51.67 -2.92 -3.66
C PRO A 104 -52.68 -2.08 -2.85
N GLY A 105 -52.24 -0.90 -2.42
CA GLY A 105 -53.12 0.20 -2.03
C GLY A 105 -53.04 0.59 -0.55
N GLY A 106 -52.36 1.70 -0.28
CA GLY A 106 -52.35 2.32 1.04
C GLY A 106 -51.44 3.54 1.09
N ARG A 107 -51.97 4.71 0.71
CA ARG A 107 -51.39 6.00 1.08
C ARG A 107 -51.37 6.07 2.61
N ASN A 108 -50.20 6.27 3.22
CA ASN A 108 -50.02 7.27 4.29
C ASN A 108 -48.57 7.41 4.77
N ARG A 109 -48.21 8.69 4.93
CA ARG A 109 -47.20 9.29 5.82
C ARG A 109 -45.73 8.93 5.59
N ALA A 110 -45.04 9.90 4.98
CA ALA A 110 -43.62 10.14 5.21
C ALA A 110 -43.35 10.22 6.72
N THR A 111 -42.58 9.25 7.22
CA THR A 111 -41.95 9.30 8.54
C THR A 111 -40.79 10.30 8.50
N PRO A 112 -40.57 11.12 9.54
CA PRO A 112 -39.45 12.05 9.58
C PRO A 112 -38.13 11.29 9.50
N GLU A 113 -37.18 11.78 8.70
CA GLU A 113 -35.80 11.31 8.74
C GLU A 113 -35.26 11.48 10.16
N ASN A 114 -34.92 10.36 10.78
CA ASN A 114 -34.40 10.31 12.13
C ASN A 114 -32.98 10.90 12.11
N THR A 115 -32.85 12.19 12.41
CA THR A 115 -31.60 12.92 12.67
C THR A 115 -30.99 12.49 14.01
N GLY A 116 -30.93 11.19 14.26
CA GLY A 116 -30.35 10.58 15.44
C GLY A 116 -28.98 9.99 15.11
N ILE A 117 -27.99 10.28 15.96
CA ILE A 117 -26.64 9.72 15.86
C ILE A 117 -26.73 8.20 15.75
N ARG A 118 -26.25 7.62 14.65
CA ARG A 118 -26.19 6.15 14.50
C ARG A 118 -25.03 5.63 15.33
N TRP A 119 -25.31 4.73 16.27
CA TRP A 119 -24.30 4.09 17.11
C TRP A 119 -23.83 2.77 16.51
N ALA A 120 -22.57 2.39 16.76
CA ALA A 120 -22.05 1.07 16.38
C ALA A 120 -22.86 -0.03 17.09
N PRO A 121 -23.37 -1.05 16.37
CA PRO A 121 -24.03 -2.17 17.02
C PRO A 121 -23.05 -2.82 18.02
N LEU A 122 -23.51 -3.20 19.20
CA LEU A 122 -22.65 -3.79 20.24
C LEU A 122 -22.05 -5.13 19.80
N ASN A 123 -22.67 -5.80 18.82
CA ASN A 123 -22.26 -7.08 18.25
C ASN A 123 -21.34 -6.92 17.02
N VAL A 124 -20.20 -6.23 17.19
CA VAL A 124 -19.10 -6.24 16.20
C VAL A 124 -18.02 -7.21 16.68
N GLY A 125 -17.63 -8.16 15.83
CA GLY A 125 -16.59 -9.14 16.12
C GLY A 125 -15.23 -8.52 16.48
N LEU A 126 -14.44 -9.24 17.29
CA LEU A 126 -13.15 -8.78 17.83
C LEU A 126 -12.20 -8.31 16.73
N GLU A 127 -12.14 -9.02 15.60
CA GLU A 127 -11.27 -8.67 14.49
C GLU A 127 -11.56 -7.26 13.95
N ARG A 128 -12.84 -6.93 13.71
CA ARG A 128 -13.22 -5.60 13.23
C ARG A 128 -12.89 -4.52 14.27
N ARG A 129 -12.98 -4.83 15.57
CA ARG A 129 -12.58 -3.91 16.64
C ARG A 129 -11.07 -3.67 16.64
N LEU A 130 -10.27 -4.72 16.47
CA LEU A 130 -8.81 -4.59 16.35
C LEU A 130 -8.42 -3.78 15.12
N GLN A 131 -9.03 -4.04 13.96
CA GLN A 131 -8.84 -3.21 12.75
C GLN A 131 -9.13 -1.73 13.04
N THR A 132 -10.27 -1.42 13.65
CA THR A 132 -10.61 -0.03 14.01
C THR A 132 -9.61 0.55 15.02
N LEU A 133 -9.20 -0.21 16.03
CA LEU A 133 -8.23 0.24 17.05
C LEU A 133 -6.88 0.59 16.43
N VAL A 134 -6.38 -0.23 15.51
CA VAL A 134 -5.08 -0.03 14.86
C VAL A 134 -5.10 1.19 13.95
N VAL A 135 -6.14 1.36 13.14
CA VAL A 135 -6.24 2.55 12.28
C VAL A 135 -6.47 3.80 13.13
N LEU A 136 -7.30 3.73 14.17
CA LEU A 136 -7.47 4.84 15.11
C LEU A 136 -6.14 5.23 15.77
N TYR A 137 -5.39 4.25 16.29
CA TYR A 137 -4.06 4.47 16.86
C TYR A 137 -3.15 5.17 15.85
N HIS A 138 -3.12 4.72 14.59
CA HIS A 138 -2.34 5.37 13.55
C HIS A 138 -2.75 6.84 13.35
N THR A 139 -4.05 7.09 13.19
CA THR A 139 -4.62 8.43 12.97
C THR A 139 -4.33 9.39 14.13
N VAL A 140 -4.38 8.93 15.39
CA VAL A 140 -4.14 9.78 16.57
C VAL A 140 -2.74 9.62 17.18
N SER A 141 -1.84 8.90 16.50
CA SER A 141 -0.51 8.54 17.06
C SER A 141 0.29 9.77 17.47
N ILE A 142 0.34 10.81 16.62
CA ILE A 142 1.02 12.07 16.93
C ILE A 142 0.49 12.68 18.24
N SER A 143 -0.83 12.76 18.40
CA SER A 143 -1.45 13.27 19.63
C SER A 143 -1.09 12.40 20.84
N ILE A 144 -1.14 11.08 20.72
CA ILE A 144 -0.77 10.15 21.80
C ILE A 144 0.68 10.39 22.25
N PHE A 145 1.63 10.46 21.30
CA PHE A 145 3.05 10.65 21.62
C PHE A 145 3.34 12.02 22.23
N ILE A 146 2.71 13.09 21.71
CA ILE A 146 2.85 14.44 22.25
C ILE A 146 2.28 14.52 23.67
N THR A 147 1.07 14.00 23.90
CA THR A 147 0.45 13.96 25.23
C THR A 147 1.31 13.17 26.21
N SER A 148 1.83 12.02 25.78
CA SER A 148 2.73 11.20 26.60
C SER A 148 4.01 11.95 26.97
N PHE A 149 4.61 12.69 26.03
CA PHE A 149 5.78 13.52 26.28
C PHE A 149 5.51 14.61 27.32
N PHE A 150 4.44 15.39 27.16
CA PHE A 150 4.11 16.45 28.12
C PHE A 150 3.73 15.88 29.50
N PHE A 151 3.06 14.73 29.53
CA PHE A 151 2.81 14.01 30.77
C PHE A 151 4.11 13.59 31.45
N SER A 152 5.09 13.07 30.70
CA SER A 152 6.42 12.77 31.24
C SER A 152 7.15 14.02 31.75
N CYS A 153 7.03 15.17 31.07
CA CYS A 153 7.59 16.43 31.53
C CYS A 153 6.97 16.91 32.86
N ALA A 154 5.69 16.61 33.10
CA ALA A 154 5.01 16.99 34.35
C ALA A 154 5.51 16.22 35.57
N ILE A 155 6.25 15.12 35.38
CA ILE A 155 6.77 14.26 36.45
C ILE A 155 8.29 14.46 36.58
N PRO A 156 8.77 15.14 37.64
CA PRO A 156 10.20 15.45 37.83
C PRO A 156 11.12 14.22 37.83
N LEU A 157 10.61 13.04 38.20
CA LEU A 157 11.36 11.79 38.17
C LEU A 157 11.93 11.46 36.77
N PHE A 158 11.26 11.88 35.70
CA PHE A 158 11.73 11.61 34.33
C PHE A 158 12.74 12.63 33.81
N TRP A 159 12.94 13.77 34.49
CA TRP A 159 13.79 14.86 34.00
C TRP A 159 15.25 14.47 33.75
N PRO A 160 15.90 13.63 34.60
CA PRO A 160 17.27 13.17 34.34
C PRO A 160 17.43 12.41 33.01
N LEU A 161 16.35 11.82 32.47
CA LEU A 161 16.35 11.17 31.17
C LEU A 161 15.87 12.12 30.06
N LEU A 162 14.83 12.92 30.33
CA LEU A 162 14.24 13.83 29.36
C LEU A 162 15.19 14.96 28.94
N LEU A 163 15.92 15.57 29.88
CA LEU A 163 16.81 16.69 29.56
C LEU A 163 17.95 16.27 28.61
N PRO A 164 18.74 15.21 28.89
CA PRO A 164 19.74 14.73 27.94
C PRO A 164 19.14 14.30 26.61
N TYR A 165 17.97 13.65 26.63
CA TYR A 165 17.25 13.27 25.42
C TYR A 165 16.88 14.50 24.58
N LEU A 166 16.30 15.55 25.18
CA LEU A 166 15.94 16.78 24.47
C LEU A 166 17.16 17.50 23.88
N VAL A 167 18.26 17.57 24.64
CA VAL A 167 19.53 18.12 24.17
C VAL A 167 20.05 17.31 22.98
N TYR A 168 20.05 15.98 23.08
CA TYR A 168 20.47 15.08 22.00
C TYR A 168 19.65 15.28 20.72
N ILE A 169 18.32 15.25 20.82
CA ILE A 169 17.47 15.35 19.63
C ILE A 169 17.53 16.72 18.97
N SER A 170 17.79 17.79 19.74
CA SER A 170 17.78 19.17 19.24
C SER A 170 19.13 19.59 18.66
N LEU A 171 20.25 19.16 19.26
CA LEU A 171 21.58 19.65 18.89
C LEU A 171 22.42 18.62 18.10
N PHE A 172 22.17 17.33 18.27
CA PHE A 172 23.08 16.28 17.76
C PHE A 172 22.42 15.32 16.76
N SER A 173 21.10 15.18 16.78
CA SER A 173 20.40 14.20 15.95
C SER A 173 20.14 14.72 14.52
N ASN A 174 20.86 14.17 13.54
CA ASN A 174 20.56 14.29 12.11
C ASN A 174 19.95 13.01 11.50
N THR A 175 19.45 12.08 12.32
CA THR A 175 19.03 10.73 11.87
C THR A 175 17.92 10.77 10.81
N ALA A 176 17.06 11.78 10.85
CA ALA A 176 15.96 11.94 9.90
C ALA A 176 16.41 12.35 8.48
N THR A 177 17.63 12.88 8.34
CA THR A 177 18.20 13.36 7.07
C THR A 177 19.48 12.62 6.67
N SER A 178 20.10 11.84 7.55
CA SER A 178 21.43 11.25 7.34
C SER A 178 21.51 10.27 6.16
N GLY A 179 20.39 9.62 5.83
CA GLY A 179 20.30 8.58 4.79
C GLY A 179 20.62 7.16 5.27
N THR A 180 21.14 6.97 6.49
CA THR A 180 21.71 5.68 6.94
C THR A 180 20.67 4.64 7.37
N LEU A 181 19.43 5.06 7.66
CA LEU A 181 18.34 4.21 8.18
C LEU A 181 18.70 3.36 9.43
N VAL A 182 19.70 3.77 10.23
CA VAL A 182 20.18 3.02 11.41
C VAL A 182 19.06 2.69 12.41
N ARG A 183 18.03 3.54 12.47
CA ARG A 183 16.90 3.36 13.38
C ARG A 183 15.73 2.57 12.82
N ARG A 184 15.73 2.25 11.53
CA ARG A 184 14.67 1.47 10.90
C ARG A 184 14.62 0.08 11.52
N SER A 185 13.44 -0.34 11.98
CA SER A 185 13.21 -1.65 12.55
C SER A 185 12.41 -2.53 11.59
N PRO A 186 13.04 -3.54 10.96
CA PRO A 186 12.31 -4.52 10.15
C PRO A 186 11.25 -5.27 10.97
N PHE A 187 11.53 -5.55 12.24
CA PHE A 187 10.60 -6.18 13.17
C PHE A 187 9.33 -5.34 13.35
N LEU A 188 9.48 -4.06 13.68
CA LEU A 188 8.32 -3.17 13.88
C LEU A 188 7.45 -3.10 12.62
N ARG A 189 8.07 -2.95 11.44
CA ARG A 189 7.37 -2.88 10.14
C ARG A 189 6.65 -4.16 9.73
N SER A 190 7.08 -5.31 10.24
CA SER A 190 6.53 -6.64 9.93
C SER A 190 5.58 -7.20 11.00
N LEU A 191 5.26 -6.40 12.02
CA LEU A 191 4.29 -6.80 13.03
C LEU A 191 2.93 -7.14 12.39
N ARG A 192 2.32 -8.23 12.85
CA ARG A 192 0.99 -8.68 12.39
C ARG A 192 -0.11 -7.65 12.61
N ILE A 193 0.11 -6.66 13.49
CA ILE A 193 -0.81 -5.55 13.72
C ILE A 193 -1.13 -4.79 12.42
N TRP A 194 -0.16 -4.68 11.51
CA TRP A 194 -0.34 -3.99 10.23
C TRP A 194 -1.26 -4.74 9.27
N ASN A 195 -1.43 -6.06 9.44
CA ASN A 195 -2.43 -6.82 8.68
C ASN A 195 -3.85 -6.35 9.03
N TYR A 196 -4.11 -5.97 10.29
CA TYR A 196 -5.39 -5.37 10.67
C TYR A 196 -5.56 -3.97 10.07
N PHE A 197 -4.48 -3.18 9.99
CA PHE A 197 -4.51 -1.89 9.29
C PHE A 197 -4.88 -2.06 7.81
N ALA A 198 -4.19 -2.95 7.09
CA ALA A 198 -4.46 -3.23 5.69
C ALA A 198 -5.88 -3.82 5.48
N SER A 199 -6.34 -4.69 6.37
CA SER A 199 -7.66 -5.33 6.29
C SER A 199 -8.81 -4.38 6.66
N TYR A 200 -8.54 -3.24 7.31
CA TYR A 200 -9.54 -2.21 7.53
C TYR A 200 -10.00 -1.57 6.20
N PHE A 201 -9.05 -1.38 5.27
CA PHE A 201 -9.24 -0.75 3.96
C PHE A 201 -9.25 -1.75 2.78
N PRO A 202 -9.46 -3.05 3.03
CA PRO A 202 -9.09 -4.12 2.10
C PRO A 202 -7.91 -3.82 1.14
N ALA A 203 -6.79 -3.30 1.68
CA ALA A 203 -5.75 -2.69 0.86
C ALA A 203 -4.93 -3.73 0.06
N ARG A 204 -4.53 -3.36 -1.17
CA ARG A 204 -3.72 -4.19 -2.08
C ARG A 204 -2.66 -3.34 -2.77
N LEU A 205 -1.48 -3.94 -2.98
CA LEU A 205 -0.35 -3.33 -3.67
C LEU A 205 -0.06 -4.14 -4.94
N HIS A 206 -0.09 -3.46 -6.08
CA HIS A 206 0.10 -4.03 -7.41
C HIS A 206 1.36 -3.45 -8.04
N ARG A 207 2.05 -4.23 -8.89
CA ARG A 207 3.15 -3.73 -9.73
C ARG A 207 2.84 -3.99 -11.19
N SER A 208 3.08 -3.00 -12.04
CA SER A 208 2.95 -3.15 -13.49
C SER A 208 4.11 -3.95 -14.09
N VAL A 209 5.32 -3.74 -13.58
CA VAL A 209 6.56 -4.40 -14.05
C VAL A 209 7.48 -4.70 -12.86
N PRO A 210 8.36 -5.73 -12.98
CA PRO A 210 9.46 -5.90 -12.04
C PRO A 210 10.41 -4.70 -12.09
N LEU A 211 10.93 -4.30 -10.93
CA LEU A 211 11.92 -3.23 -10.81
C LEU A 211 13.28 -3.85 -10.43
N PRO A 212 14.35 -3.68 -11.21
CA PRO A 212 15.66 -4.21 -10.86
C PRO A 212 16.24 -3.53 -9.60
N PRO A 213 16.80 -4.29 -8.64
CA PRO A 213 17.40 -3.71 -7.43
C PRO A 213 18.74 -3.00 -7.70
N THR A 214 19.25 -3.02 -8.93
CA THR A 214 20.48 -2.33 -9.36
C THR A 214 20.24 -0.87 -9.76
N ARG A 215 19.04 -0.34 -9.49
CA ARG A 215 18.68 1.06 -9.77
C ARG A 215 18.23 1.75 -8.48
N LYS A 216 18.20 3.08 -8.55
CA LYS A 216 17.62 3.97 -7.54
C LYS A 216 16.24 4.38 -7.99
N TYR A 217 15.30 4.58 -7.07
CA TYR A 217 13.92 4.93 -7.44
C TYR A 217 13.33 6.07 -6.62
N ILE A 218 12.53 6.90 -7.28
CA ILE A 218 11.61 7.84 -6.64
C ILE A 218 10.19 7.43 -7.00
N PHE A 219 9.49 6.86 -6.03
CA PHE A 219 8.08 6.54 -6.15
C PHE A 219 7.27 7.81 -5.86
N GLY A 220 6.61 8.35 -6.88
CA GLY A 220 5.70 9.47 -6.67
C GLY A 220 4.28 8.93 -6.47
N TYR A 221 3.77 9.07 -5.25
CA TYR A 221 2.48 8.56 -4.82
C TYR A 221 1.37 9.60 -5.01
N HIS A 222 0.26 9.16 -5.60
CA HIS A 222 -0.91 9.97 -5.94
C HIS A 222 -2.22 9.17 -5.76
N PRO A 223 -3.34 9.81 -5.38
CA PRO A 223 -3.39 11.12 -4.74
C PRO A 223 -2.90 11.03 -3.29
N HIS A 224 -2.65 12.16 -2.64
CA HIS A 224 -2.32 12.26 -1.22
C HIS A 224 -3.50 11.81 -0.34
N GLY A 225 -4.74 12.07 -0.79
CA GLY A 225 -5.90 12.04 0.10
C GLY A 225 -5.70 12.95 1.30
N ILE A 226 -6.35 12.65 2.42
CA ILE A 226 -6.20 13.47 3.64
C ILE A 226 -4.92 13.11 4.41
N ILE A 227 -4.67 11.81 4.64
CA ILE A 227 -3.57 11.30 5.49
C ILE A 227 -2.62 10.36 4.72
N SER A 228 -2.95 9.94 3.49
CA SER A 228 -2.19 8.96 2.70
C SER A 228 -2.08 7.58 3.39
N HIS A 229 -3.21 7.01 3.82
CA HIS A 229 -3.25 5.70 4.49
C HIS A 229 -2.74 4.59 3.57
N GLY A 230 -3.03 4.65 2.27
CA GLY A 230 -2.52 3.70 1.30
C GLY A 230 -0.99 3.78 1.17
N ALA A 231 -0.41 4.98 1.22
CA ALA A 231 1.05 5.13 1.22
C ALA A 231 1.68 4.51 2.47
N PHE A 232 1.10 4.72 3.64
CA PHE A 232 1.57 4.10 4.87
C PHE A 232 1.50 2.57 4.80
N ALA A 233 0.35 2.00 4.42
CA ALA A 233 0.16 0.56 4.29
C ALA A 233 1.17 -0.06 3.31
N ALA A 234 1.33 0.54 2.14
CA ALA A 234 2.16 0.00 1.05
C ALA A 234 3.67 0.19 1.26
N PHE A 235 4.09 1.32 1.83
CA PHE A 235 5.49 1.75 1.76
C PHE A 235 6.17 1.88 3.14
N ALA A 236 5.41 2.09 4.21
CA ALA A 236 5.94 2.16 5.57
C ALA A 236 5.87 0.82 6.32
N THR A 237 4.97 -0.08 5.94
CA THR A 237 4.80 -1.40 6.59
C THR A 237 5.07 -2.55 5.61
N GLU A 238 5.17 -3.78 6.12
CA GLU A 238 5.20 -4.99 5.29
C GLU A 238 3.82 -5.64 5.13
N ALA A 239 2.72 -4.98 5.54
CA ALA A 239 1.38 -5.55 5.50
C ALA A 239 0.92 -5.94 4.08
N LEU A 240 1.34 -5.19 3.07
CA LEU A 240 1.04 -5.45 1.66
C LEU A 240 2.17 -6.21 0.95
N GLY A 241 3.17 -6.71 1.69
CA GLY A 241 4.25 -7.53 1.14
C GLY A 241 5.22 -6.78 0.23
N PHE A 242 5.53 -5.51 0.53
CA PHE A 242 6.42 -4.67 -0.28
C PHE A 242 7.73 -5.38 -0.65
N SER A 243 8.43 -5.94 0.34
CA SER A 243 9.70 -6.66 0.13
C SER A 243 9.58 -7.90 -0.77
N LYS A 244 8.42 -8.55 -0.80
CA LYS A 244 8.14 -9.67 -1.72
C LYS A 244 7.88 -9.18 -3.14
N LEU A 245 7.17 -8.06 -3.27
CA LEU A 245 6.81 -7.48 -4.56
C LEU A 245 7.99 -6.75 -5.24
N PHE A 246 8.90 -6.19 -4.45
CA PHE A 246 10.10 -5.47 -4.89
C PHE A 246 11.36 -6.00 -4.20
N PRO A 247 11.79 -7.25 -4.53
CA PRO A 247 12.92 -7.88 -3.87
C PRO A 247 14.21 -7.07 -4.08
N GLY A 248 14.99 -6.91 -3.01
CA GLY A 248 16.25 -6.15 -3.03
C GLY A 248 16.07 -4.62 -3.02
N ILE A 249 14.84 -4.10 -3.06
CA ILE A 249 14.57 -2.67 -2.96
C ILE A 249 14.19 -2.29 -1.53
N THR A 250 14.95 -1.38 -0.93
CA THR A 250 14.66 -0.77 0.37
C THR A 250 14.01 0.59 0.16
N ASN A 251 12.68 0.64 0.32
CA ASN A 251 11.94 1.89 0.21
C ASN A 251 11.78 2.64 1.53
N THR A 252 11.85 3.97 1.48
CA THR A 252 11.64 4.89 2.61
C THR A 252 10.50 5.85 2.29
N LEU A 253 9.41 5.80 3.08
CA LEU A 253 8.30 6.75 2.94
C LEU A 253 8.69 8.09 3.57
N LEU A 254 8.53 9.18 2.81
CA LEU A 254 8.92 10.50 3.26
C LEU A 254 7.73 11.27 3.85
N THR A 255 8.00 12.01 4.92
CA THR A 255 7.02 12.85 5.59
C THR A 255 7.63 14.20 5.97
N LEU A 256 6.81 15.10 6.52
CA LEU A 256 7.22 16.45 6.91
C LEU A 256 8.39 16.44 7.89
N ASP A 257 9.35 17.35 7.70
CA ASP A 257 10.52 17.49 8.58
C ASP A 257 10.14 17.74 10.04
N SER A 258 9.05 18.49 10.27
CA SER A 258 8.53 18.82 11.60
C SER A 258 8.20 17.57 12.44
N ASN A 259 7.80 16.46 11.81
CA ASN A 259 7.51 15.21 12.50
C ASN A 259 8.73 14.68 13.26
N PHE A 260 9.94 14.96 12.80
CA PHE A 260 11.19 14.51 13.42
C PHE A 260 11.69 15.43 14.53
N ARG A 261 11.01 16.56 14.75
CA ARG A 261 11.26 17.46 15.88
C ARG A 261 10.33 17.19 17.07
N LEU A 262 9.30 16.38 16.88
CA LEU A 262 8.35 15.99 17.93
C LEU A 262 8.96 14.87 18.80
N PRO A 263 9.20 15.12 20.10
CA PRO A 263 9.66 14.10 21.03
C PRO A 263 8.79 12.84 21.03
N PHE A 264 9.40 11.67 21.18
CA PHE A 264 8.78 10.34 21.16
C PHE A 264 8.16 9.94 19.81
N TYR A 265 7.40 10.82 19.15
CA TYR A 265 6.88 10.54 17.81
C TYR A 265 8.00 10.37 16.78
N ARG A 266 9.06 11.20 16.85
CA ARG A 266 10.23 11.05 15.98
C ARG A 266 10.84 9.65 16.07
N ASP A 267 10.88 9.09 17.27
CA ASP A 267 11.48 7.79 17.54
C ASP A 267 10.66 6.67 16.92
N TYR A 268 9.33 6.76 17.06
CA TYR A 268 8.40 5.87 16.39
C TYR A 268 8.48 6.00 14.86
N ALA A 269 8.48 7.22 14.31
CA ALA A 269 8.56 7.45 12.86
C ALA A 269 9.87 6.90 12.26
N LEU A 270 11.01 7.15 12.91
CA LEU A 270 12.31 6.61 12.50
C LEU A 270 12.35 5.08 12.62
N ALA A 271 11.75 4.50 13.65
CA ALA A 271 11.63 3.06 13.83
C ALA A 271 10.80 2.39 12.74
N MET A 272 9.72 3.03 12.29
CA MET A 272 8.92 2.61 11.13
C MET A 272 9.67 2.78 9.79
N GLY A 273 10.85 3.43 9.82
CA GLY A 273 11.66 3.68 8.63
C GLY A 273 11.13 4.82 7.77
N LEU A 274 10.44 5.81 8.36
CA LEU A 274 10.11 7.07 7.70
C LEU A 274 11.31 8.03 7.79
N ALA A 275 11.38 8.97 6.85
CA ALA A 275 12.41 10.01 6.83
C ALA A 275 11.84 11.37 6.41
N SER A 276 12.66 12.43 6.54
CA SER A 276 12.27 13.78 6.13
C SER A 276 12.15 13.87 4.60
N VAL A 277 11.14 14.58 4.11
CA VAL A 277 10.97 14.93 2.69
C VAL A 277 11.87 16.09 2.25
N SER A 278 12.74 16.58 3.13
CA SER A 278 13.72 17.61 2.78
C SER A 278 14.63 17.14 1.65
N ARG A 279 15.10 18.08 0.83
CA ARG A 279 15.99 17.77 -0.30
C ARG A 279 17.25 17.02 0.14
N GLU A 280 17.88 17.48 1.22
CA GLU A 280 19.09 16.87 1.78
C GLU A 280 18.86 15.41 2.16
N SER A 281 17.76 15.13 2.86
CA SER A 281 17.37 13.77 3.23
C SER A 281 17.17 12.88 2.00
N CYS A 282 16.45 13.39 0.99
CA CYS A 282 16.23 12.66 -0.26
C CYS A 282 17.53 12.32 -0.98
N GLU A 283 18.43 13.31 -1.13
CA GLU A 283 19.74 13.10 -1.76
C GLU A 283 20.55 12.06 -0.96
N ASN A 284 20.63 12.20 0.36
CA ASN A 284 21.35 11.25 1.23
C ASN A 284 20.77 9.82 1.19
N LEU A 285 19.44 9.67 1.15
CA LEU A 285 18.78 8.35 1.09
C LEU A 285 19.04 7.62 -0.23
N LEU A 286 19.22 8.39 -1.31
CA LEU A 286 19.47 7.89 -2.67
C LEU A 286 20.97 7.80 -3.01
N SER A 287 21.87 8.35 -2.19
CA SER A 287 23.31 8.29 -2.42
C SER A 287 24.08 7.46 -1.40
N LYS A 288 23.42 6.90 -0.37
CA LYS A 288 24.07 6.13 0.69
C LYS A 288 23.42 4.77 0.91
N GLY A 289 24.26 3.78 1.22
CA GLY A 289 23.83 2.41 1.46
C GLY A 289 23.39 1.73 0.17
N GLY A 290 22.47 0.78 0.26
CA GLY A 290 22.16 -0.06 -0.91
C GLY A 290 23.23 -1.12 -1.16
N MET A 291 23.11 -1.84 -2.27
CA MET A 291 23.97 -2.99 -2.58
C MET A 291 25.42 -2.59 -2.88
N ASP A 292 25.64 -1.38 -3.39
CA ASP A 292 26.93 -0.83 -3.79
C ASP A 292 27.46 0.24 -2.82
N GLY A 293 26.73 0.55 -1.75
CA GLY A 293 27.06 1.64 -0.83
C GLY A 293 26.68 3.05 -1.33
N GLU A 294 26.34 3.18 -2.62
CA GLU A 294 26.08 4.44 -3.35
C GLU A 294 24.60 4.59 -3.77
N GLY A 295 23.73 3.74 -3.21
CA GLY A 295 22.29 3.85 -3.31
C GLY A 295 21.60 2.81 -4.21
N MET A 296 22.29 1.85 -4.82
CA MET A 296 21.61 0.79 -5.59
C MET A 296 20.63 0.02 -4.70
N GLY A 297 19.38 -0.10 -5.17
CA GLY A 297 18.30 -0.76 -4.43
C GLY A 297 17.65 0.17 -3.41
N ARG A 298 18.01 1.46 -3.39
CA ARG A 298 17.30 2.47 -2.58
C ARG A 298 16.11 3.02 -3.34
N ALA A 299 15.00 3.12 -2.64
CA ALA A 299 13.83 3.85 -3.12
C ALA A 299 13.36 4.84 -2.05
N ILE A 300 12.83 5.97 -2.51
CA ILE A 300 12.08 6.89 -1.66
C ILE A 300 10.66 7.04 -2.21
N THR A 301 9.67 7.13 -1.33
CA THR A 301 8.29 7.43 -1.71
C THR A 301 7.94 8.84 -1.29
N ILE A 302 7.53 9.66 -2.26
CA ILE A 302 7.10 11.04 -2.06
C ILE A 302 5.63 11.14 -2.42
N VAL A 303 4.82 11.62 -1.48
CA VAL A 303 3.43 12.00 -1.79
C VAL A 303 3.45 13.40 -2.40
N VAL A 304 3.34 13.47 -3.73
CA VAL A 304 3.75 14.66 -4.51
C VAL A 304 2.79 15.84 -4.34
N GLY A 305 1.49 15.59 -4.34
CA GLY A 305 0.46 16.62 -4.19
C GLY A 305 0.51 17.32 -2.81
N GLY A 306 0.94 16.58 -1.79
CA GLY A 306 1.14 17.10 -0.43
C GLY A 306 -0.12 17.74 0.16
N ALA A 307 0.10 18.67 1.08
CA ALA A 307 -0.96 19.44 1.76
C ALA A 307 -1.83 20.32 0.83
N SER A 308 -1.50 20.44 -0.46
CA SER A 308 -2.35 21.20 -1.41
C SER A 308 -3.44 20.31 -1.96
N GLU A 309 -3.06 19.11 -2.38
CA GLU A 309 -3.99 18.10 -2.89
C GLU A 309 -4.93 17.58 -1.80
N SER A 310 -4.44 17.48 -0.55
CA SER A 310 -5.26 17.06 0.59
C SER A 310 -6.40 18.03 0.93
N LEU A 311 -6.32 19.31 0.51
CA LEU A 311 -7.36 20.32 0.75
C LEU A 311 -8.46 20.33 -0.31
N ASP A 312 -8.19 19.69 -1.45
CA ASP A 312 -9.09 19.58 -2.60
C ASP A 312 -9.53 18.10 -2.80
N ALA A 313 -9.27 17.24 -1.81
CA ALA A 313 -9.57 15.81 -1.89
C ALA A 313 -11.10 15.61 -1.82
N GLN A 314 -11.66 15.06 -2.89
CA GLN A 314 -13.08 14.79 -3.00
C GLN A 314 -13.29 13.31 -3.34
N PRO A 315 -14.22 12.62 -2.65
CA PRO A 315 -14.59 11.26 -3.01
C PRO A 315 -14.96 11.15 -4.50
N HIS A 316 -14.62 10.04 -5.14
CA HIS A 316 -14.97 9.70 -6.52
C HIS A 316 -14.30 10.55 -7.61
N ALA A 317 -13.42 11.49 -7.24
CA ALA A 317 -12.65 12.32 -8.15
C ALA A 317 -11.16 12.26 -7.82
N ILE A 318 -10.31 12.07 -8.83
CA ILE A 318 -8.85 12.12 -8.67
C ILE A 318 -8.33 13.37 -9.37
N ARG A 319 -8.01 14.40 -8.58
CA ARG A 319 -7.42 15.66 -9.04
C ARG A 319 -6.02 15.79 -8.47
N LEU A 320 -5.01 15.72 -9.35
CA LEU A 320 -3.61 15.67 -8.95
C LEU A 320 -2.96 17.04 -9.06
N VAL A 321 -2.47 17.59 -7.93
CA VAL A 321 -1.69 18.83 -7.89
C VAL A 321 -0.27 18.52 -8.36
N LEU A 322 -0.09 18.44 -9.68
CA LEU A 322 1.14 17.96 -10.31
C LEU A 322 1.67 18.88 -11.42
N LYS A 323 0.84 19.71 -12.05
CA LYS A 323 1.21 20.49 -13.26
C LYS A 323 2.45 21.36 -13.05
N ARG A 324 2.62 21.94 -11.85
CA ARG A 324 3.77 22.78 -11.49
C ARG A 324 4.79 22.09 -10.58
N ARG A 325 4.52 20.86 -10.13
CA ARG A 325 5.36 20.12 -9.17
C ARG A 325 6.51 19.41 -9.87
N LYS A 326 7.57 20.16 -10.20
CA LYS A 326 8.77 19.61 -10.87
C LYS A 326 9.94 19.30 -9.92
N GLY A 327 9.78 19.53 -8.61
CA GLY A 327 10.86 19.38 -7.63
C GLY A 327 11.42 17.97 -7.51
N PHE A 328 10.56 16.95 -7.51
CA PHE A 328 10.97 15.54 -7.45
C PHE A 328 11.63 15.07 -8.76
N ILE A 329 11.26 15.66 -9.91
CA ILE A 329 11.93 15.43 -11.20
C ILE A 329 13.36 15.97 -11.14
N LYS A 330 13.55 17.21 -10.66
CA LYS A 330 14.88 17.81 -10.48
C LYS A 330 15.74 17.00 -9.50
N LEU A 331 15.13 16.41 -8.47
CA LEU A 331 15.80 15.50 -7.55
C LEU A 331 16.23 14.18 -8.21
N ALA A 332 15.35 13.58 -9.01
CA ALA A 332 15.66 12.38 -9.79
C ALA A 332 16.86 12.59 -10.72
N ILE A 333 16.87 13.69 -11.48
CA ILE A 333 17.97 14.06 -12.38
C ILE A 333 19.30 14.19 -11.63
N ARG A 334 19.29 14.79 -10.43
CA ARG A 334 20.50 14.98 -9.63
C ARG A 334 21.05 13.67 -9.05
N THR A 335 20.15 12.76 -8.69
CA THR A 335 20.50 11.51 -8.00
C THR A 335 20.65 10.33 -8.96
N GLY A 336 20.20 10.46 -10.22
CA GLY A 336 20.14 9.34 -11.17
C GLY A 336 19.09 8.30 -10.80
N ALA A 337 18.08 8.67 -10.00
CA ALA A 337 17.01 7.79 -9.60
C ALA A 337 15.89 7.78 -10.65
N ASP A 338 15.41 6.59 -11.01
CA ASP A 338 14.31 6.44 -11.96
C ASP A 338 12.99 6.85 -11.29
N LEU A 339 12.15 7.55 -12.05
CA LEU A 339 10.86 8.03 -11.56
C LEU A 339 9.82 6.92 -11.76
N VAL A 340 9.11 6.55 -10.69
CA VAL A 340 8.05 5.54 -10.77
C VAL A 340 6.73 6.17 -10.33
N PRO A 341 5.78 6.35 -11.26
CA PRO A 341 4.43 6.80 -10.90
C PRO A 341 3.70 5.74 -10.07
N VAL A 342 3.03 6.16 -9.02
CA VAL A 342 2.17 5.29 -8.20
C VAL A 342 0.81 5.94 -8.08
N LEU A 343 -0.23 5.21 -8.48
CA LEU A 343 -1.62 5.67 -8.44
C LEU A 343 -2.41 4.80 -7.45
N ALA A 344 -3.06 5.43 -6.47
CA ALA A 344 -3.84 4.80 -5.43
C ALA A 344 -5.33 5.10 -5.62
N PHE A 345 -6.08 4.07 -5.99
CA PHE A 345 -7.53 4.11 -6.10
C PHE A 345 -8.14 3.87 -4.72
N GLY A 346 -9.15 4.67 -4.33
CA GLY A 346 -9.83 4.57 -3.03
C GLY A 346 -9.32 5.54 -1.96
N GLU A 347 -8.21 6.25 -2.21
CA GLU A 347 -7.55 7.09 -1.20
C GLU A 347 -8.36 8.36 -0.85
N ASN A 348 -9.09 8.93 -1.82
CA ASN A 348 -9.95 10.10 -1.59
C ASN A 348 -11.29 9.71 -0.96
N GLU A 349 -11.69 8.44 -1.05
CA GLU A 349 -12.94 7.89 -0.54
C GLU A 349 -12.87 7.56 0.97
N LEU A 350 -11.69 7.68 1.56
CA LEU A 350 -11.48 7.40 2.99
C LEU A 350 -12.08 8.46 3.90
N TYR A 351 -12.37 9.65 3.39
CA TYR A 351 -12.86 10.78 4.16
C TYR A 351 -13.80 11.64 3.32
N GLU A 352 -14.78 12.26 3.96
CA GLU A 352 -15.59 13.32 3.34
C GLU A 352 -15.06 14.67 3.79
N GLN A 353 -14.49 15.42 2.85
CA GLN A 353 -14.01 16.75 3.15
C GLN A 353 -15.15 17.76 3.09
N VAL A 354 -15.27 18.61 4.12
CA VAL A 354 -16.17 19.76 4.04
C VAL A 354 -15.55 20.73 3.06
N SER A 355 -16.26 21.03 1.97
CA SER A 355 -15.76 21.93 0.94
C SER A 355 -15.37 23.27 1.55
N SER A 356 -14.08 23.58 1.51
CA SER A 356 -13.50 24.82 2.06
C SER A 356 -14.08 26.09 1.42
N ASP A 357 -14.70 25.95 0.24
CA ASP A 357 -15.35 27.01 -0.53
C ASP A 357 -16.56 27.61 0.20
N GLN A 358 -17.16 26.87 1.12
CA GLN A 358 -18.27 27.34 1.96
C GLN A 358 -17.78 28.20 3.14
N HIS A 359 -16.46 28.25 3.41
CA HIS A 359 -15.89 28.95 4.57
C HIS A 359 -14.58 29.72 4.24
N PRO A 360 -14.67 30.92 3.63
CA PRO A 360 -13.52 31.70 3.19
C PRO A 360 -12.51 32.05 4.29
N LEU A 361 -12.97 32.24 5.53
CA LEU A 361 -12.12 32.56 6.68
C LEU A 361 -11.26 31.35 7.10
N ILE A 362 -11.84 30.17 7.11
CA ILE A 362 -11.16 28.91 7.44
C ILE A 362 -10.11 28.61 6.37
N ARG A 363 -10.44 28.77 5.09
CA ARG A 363 -9.50 28.61 3.97
C ARG A 363 -8.32 29.58 4.10
N LYS A 364 -8.55 30.84 4.45
CA LYS A 364 -7.47 31.82 4.70
C LYS A 364 -6.56 31.38 5.85
N MET A 365 -7.13 30.87 6.94
CA MET A 365 -6.35 30.36 8.08
C MET A 365 -5.53 29.12 7.71
N GLN A 366 -6.13 28.15 7.00
CA GLN A 366 -5.41 26.96 6.50
C GLN A 366 -4.26 27.35 5.57
N LEU A 367 -4.48 28.30 4.65
CA LEU A 367 -3.42 28.82 3.78
C LEU A 367 -2.34 29.57 4.54
N LEU A 368 -2.68 30.27 5.62
CA LEU A 368 -1.72 30.91 6.51
C LEU A 368 -0.85 29.87 7.23
N VAL A 369 -1.47 28.86 7.85
CA VAL A 369 -0.76 27.75 8.53
C VAL A 369 0.10 26.97 7.54
N LYS A 370 -0.38 26.74 6.31
CA LYS A 370 0.42 26.17 5.22
C LYS A 370 1.69 26.98 4.97
N ARG A 371 1.54 28.31 4.87
CA ARG A 371 2.62 29.22 4.52
C ARG A 371 3.64 29.34 5.65
N THR A 372 3.21 29.25 6.91
CA THR A 372 4.09 29.40 8.07
C THR A 372 4.70 28.08 8.55
N MET A 373 3.95 26.98 8.50
CA MET A 373 4.34 25.69 9.07
C MET A 373 4.59 24.58 8.04
N GLY A 374 4.27 24.80 6.76
CA GLY A 374 4.50 23.82 5.69
C GLY A 374 3.49 22.65 5.67
N PHE A 375 2.53 22.63 6.60
CA PHE A 375 1.43 21.68 6.67
C PHE A 375 0.11 22.39 6.92
N THR A 376 -1.01 21.74 6.61
CA THR A 376 -2.36 22.23 6.90
C THR A 376 -3.13 21.19 7.69
N ILE A 377 -4.07 21.64 8.52
CA ILE A 377 -5.06 20.76 9.12
C ILE A 377 -6.30 20.88 8.23
N PRO A 378 -6.54 19.92 7.31
CA PRO A 378 -7.80 19.88 6.57
C PRO A 378 -8.95 19.72 7.58
N LEU A 379 -10.05 20.45 7.38
CA LEU A 379 -11.29 20.17 8.08
C LEU A 379 -12.02 19.07 7.29
N PHE A 380 -12.19 17.91 7.90
CA PHE A 380 -12.87 16.77 7.29
C PHE A 380 -13.83 16.14 8.29
N HIS A 381 -14.92 15.59 7.77
CA HIS A 381 -15.79 14.70 8.51
C HIS A 381 -15.43 13.26 8.17
N ALA A 382 -15.29 12.46 9.21
CA ALA A 382 -15.12 11.01 9.12
C ALA A 382 -16.02 10.37 10.20
N ARG A 383 -15.90 9.06 10.41
CA ARG A 383 -16.62 8.39 11.51
C ARG A 383 -16.11 8.80 12.89
N GLY A 384 -16.99 8.85 13.87
CA GLY A 384 -16.63 8.80 15.27
C GLY A 384 -16.10 7.44 15.71
N VAL A 385 -15.34 7.42 16.81
CA VAL A 385 -14.93 6.17 17.48
C VAL A 385 -16.16 5.42 18.01
N PHE A 386 -17.20 6.16 18.42
CA PHE A 386 -18.45 5.61 18.96
C PHE A 386 -19.71 5.92 18.14
N ASN A 387 -19.64 6.80 17.15
CA ASN A 387 -20.76 7.12 16.25
C ASN A 387 -20.37 7.03 14.77
N TYR A 388 -21.36 7.01 13.87
CA TYR A 388 -21.12 6.97 12.42
C TYR A 388 -21.00 8.35 11.78
N ASP A 389 -21.36 9.42 12.48
CA ASP A 389 -21.70 10.69 11.83
C ASP A 389 -20.64 11.80 12.01
N VAL A 390 -19.78 11.75 13.05
CA VAL A 390 -18.71 12.76 13.26
C VAL A 390 -17.49 12.19 14.01
N GLY A 391 -16.31 12.19 13.38
CA GLY A 391 -15.02 11.98 14.04
C GLY A 391 -13.81 11.83 13.11
N LEU A 392 -12.73 11.22 13.63
CA LEU A 392 -11.42 11.12 12.97
C LEU A 392 -11.20 9.80 12.21
N MET A 393 -12.13 8.85 12.33
CA MET A 393 -11.95 7.49 11.82
C MET A 393 -12.32 7.41 10.33
N PRO A 394 -11.37 7.07 9.42
CA PRO A 394 -11.67 6.97 7.99
C PRO A 394 -12.72 5.90 7.67
N TYR A 395 -13.40 6.08 6.55
CA TYR A 395 -14.33 5.08 6.01
C TYR A 395 -13.59 3.80 5.58
N ARG A 396 -14.28 2.66 5.74
CA ARG A 396 -13.77 1.35 5.29
C ARG A 396 -14.02 1.18 3.80
N ARG A 397 -13.13 1.71 2.98
CA ARG A 397 -13.18 1.59 1.51
C ARG A 397 -11.96 0.83 0.99
N PRO A 398 -12.10 0.05 -0.10
CA PRO A 398 -10.97 -0.64 -0.74
C PRO A 398 -9.87 0.34 -1.16
N LEU A 399 -8.61 0.00 -0.91
CA LEU A 399 -7.43 0.73 -1.40
C LEU A 399 -6.63 -0.13 -2.38
N ASN A 400 -6.53 0.29 -3.63
CA ASN A 400 -5.70 -0.38 -4.63
C ASN A 400 -4.56 0.54 -5.05
N ILE A 401 -3.35 0.23 -4.62
CA ILE A 401 -2.14 0.99 -4.94
C ILE A 401 -1.44 0.31 -6.11
N VAL A 402 -1.35 0.99 -7.25
CA VAL A 402 -0.72 0.47 -8.47
C VAL A 402 0.60 1.19 -8.72
N VAL A 403 1.70 0.44 -8.71
CA VAL A 403 3.04 0.92 -9.05
C VAL A 403 3.25 0.77 -10.56
N GLY A 404 3.55 1.90 -11.21
CA GLY A 404 3.74 2.02 -12.66
C GLY A 404 5.09 1.57 -13.18
N ARG A 405 5.34 1.87 -14.44
CA ARG A 405 6.62 1.60 -15.12
C ARG A 405 7.66 2.66 -14.71
N PRO A 406 8.93 2.28 -14.55
CA PRO A 406 9.98 3.23 -14.26
C PRO A 406 10.30 4.07 -15.50
N ILE A 407 10.42 5.37 -15.30
CA ILE A 407 10.91 6.32 -16.30
C ILE A 407 12.38 6.52 -16.01
N GLN A 408 13.21 6.04 -16.93
CA GLN A 408 14.65 6.09 -16.79
C GLN A 408 15.15 7.53 -16.80
N VAL A 409 16.01 7.85 -15.84
CA VAL A 409 16.61 9.16 -15.69
C VAL A 409 18.12 9.07 -15.90
N ILE A 410 18.63 9.96 -16.74
CA ILE A 410 20.07 10.14 -16.95
C ILE A 410 20.53 11.19 -15.93
N GLN A 411 21.50 10.81 -15.11
CA GLN A 411 22.00 11.69 -14.06
C GLN A 411 22.76 12.87 -14.67
N GLN A 412 22.47 14.09 -14.18
CA GLN A 412 23.26 15.29 -14.51
C GLN A 412 23.99 15.77 -13.26
N HIS A 413 25.33 15.71 -13.29
CA HIS A 413 26.18 16.02 -12.13
C HIS A 413 26.34 17.54 -11.88
N ASP A 414 26.21 18.36 -12.92
CA ASP A 414 26.32 19.83 -12.78
C ASP A 414 25.02 20.41 -12.18
N ARG A 415 25.09 20.75 -10.89
CA ARG A 415 23.96 21.30 -10.11
C ARG A 415 23.41 22.61 -10.68
N ALA A 416 24.23 23.39 -11.39
CA ALA A 416 23.88 24.70 -11.92
C ALA A 416 23.20 24.63 -13.30
N LYS A 417 23.18 23.46 -13.96
CA LYS A 417 22.70 23.30 -15.33
C LYS A 417 21.72 22.13 -15.49
N VAL A 418 20.79 21.98 -14.55
CA VAL A 418 19.64 21.09 -14.82
C VAL A 418 18.84 21.72 -15.96
N ASP A 419 18.86 21.08 -17.13
CA ASP A 419 18.15 21.56 -18.31
C ASP A 419 16.64 21.51 -18.08
N ASP A 420 15.98 22.67 -18.08
CA ASP A 420 14.54 22.77 -17.88
C ASP A 420 13.77 22.05 -19.01
N LYS A 421 14.32 21.91 -20.23
CA LYS A 421 13.69 21.10 -21.28
C LYS A 421 13.64 19.62 -20.89
N TYR A 422 14.73 19.09 -20.35
CA TYR A 422 14.79 17.70 -19.90
C TYR A 422 13.89 17.45 -18.68
N VAL A 423 13.79 18.42 -17.76
CA VAL A 423 12.84 18.38 -16.65
C VAL A 423 11.40 18.28 -17.17
N ASP A 424 11.06 19.08 -18.18
CA ASP A 424 9.72 19.14 -18.74
C ASP A 424 9.38 17.88 -19.54
N GLU A 425 10.34 17.32 -20.26
CA GLU A 425 10.21 16.02 -20.93
C GLU A 425 9.93 14.90 -19.91
N LEU A 426 10.75 14.78 -18.86
CA LEU A 426 10.56 13.76 -17.83
C LEU A 426 9.24 13.94 -17.08
N HIS A 427 8.84 15.18 -16.79
CA HIS A 427 7.55 15.48 -16.17
C HIS A 427 6.39 15.08 -17.08
N ALA A 428 6.45 15.37 -18.38
CA ALA A 428 5.43 14.97 -19.35
C ALA A 428 5.33 13.44 -19.47
N ARG A 429 6.47 12.73 -19.51
CA ARG A 429 6.50 11.25 -19.48
C ARG A 429 5.90 10.70 -18.19
N TYR A 430 6.17 11.34 -17.06
CA TYR A 430 5.62 10.98 -15.76
C TYR A 430 4.09 11.14 -15.71
N VAL A 431 3.57 12.24 -16.23
CA VAL A 431 2.12 12.46 -16.34
C VAL A 431 1.48 11.46 -17.31
N SER A 432 2.11 11.19 -18.46
CA SER A 432 1.62 10.20 -19.43
C SER A 432 1.53 8.80 -18.82
N GLU A 433 2.52 8.37 -18.03
CA GLU A 433 2.45 7.09 -17.34
C GLU A 433 1.38 7.04 -16.23
N LEU A 434 1.07 8.16 -15.56
CA LEU A 434 -0.08 8.24 -14.65
C LEU A 434 -1.41 8.11 -15.41
N GLN A 435 -1.53 8.76 -16.57
CA GLN A 435 -2.72 8.65 -17.43
C GLN A 435 -2.90 7.21 -17.92
N ARG A 436 -1.82 6.55 -18.34
CA ARG A 436 -1.83 5.14 -18.73
C ARG A 436 -2.32 4.24 -17.57
N LEU A 437 -1.83 4.44 -16.35
CA LEU A 437 -2.30 3.71 -15.17
C LEU A 437 -3.78 3.96 -14.90
N TRP A 438 -4.24 5.20 -15.05
CA TRP A 438 -5.65 5.52 -14.90
C TRP A 438 -6.49 4.80 -15.95
N GLU A 439 -6.15 4.88 -17.23
CA GLU A 439 -6.88 4.24 -18.32
C GLU A 439 -6.96 2.71 -18.16
N GLU A 440 -5.89 2.07 -17.70
CA GLU A 440 -5.83 0.62 -17.52
C GLU A 440 -6.68 0.13 -16.34
N TYR A 441 -6.77 0.89 -15.25
CA TYR A 441 -7.36 0.41 -13.99
C TYR A 441 -8.65 1.13 -13.56
N ARG A 442 -9.04 2.25 -14.18
CA ARG A 442 -10.22 3.04 -13.76
C ARG A 442 -11.53 2.24 -13.79
N ASP A 443 -11.71 1.35 -14.76
CA ASP A 443 -12.94 0.59 -14.92
C ASP A 443 -13.02 -0.60 -13.93
N THR A 444 -11.90 -0.94 -13.30
CA THR A 444 -11.81 -2.00 -12.28
C THR A 444 -11.85 -1.42 -10.87
N PHE A 445 -11.12 -0.32 -10.61
CA PHE A 445 -10.92 0.20 -9.25
C PHE A 445 -11.64 1.53 -8.98
N ALA A 446 -12.12 2.23 -10.00
CA ALA A 446 -12.86 3.50 -9.90
C ALA A 446 -14.23 3.41 -10.61
N MET A 447 -15.01 2.39 -10.28
CA MET A 447 -16.34 2.15 -10.86
C MET A 447 -17.34 3.27 -10.53
N GLU A 448 -17.22 3.87 -9.35
CA GLU A 448 -18.10 4.95 -8.87
C GLU A 448 -17.57 6.35 -9.19
N ARG A 449 -16.63 6.49 -10.14
CA ARG A 449 -16.00 7.78 -10.45
C ARG A 449 -17.00 8.82 -10.97
N THR A 450 -16.83 10.07 -10.56
CA THR A 450 -17.61 11.22 -11.05
C THR A 450 -16.88 12.04 -12.10
N SER A 451 -15.56 11.87 -12.21
CA SER A 451 -14.71 12.54 -13.19
C SER A 451 -13.57 11.65 -13.65
N GLU A 452 -12.95 12.00 -14.78
CA GLU A 452 -11.68 11.43 -15.20
C GLU A 452 -10.51 12.01 -14.39
N LEU A 453 -9.32 11.43 -14.54
CA LEU A 453 -8.10 11.93 -13.91
C LEU A 453 -7.78 13.36 -14.36
N GLU A 454 -7.70 14.29 -13.41
CA GLU A 454 -7.36 15.69 -13.71
C GLU A 454 -5.97 16.04 -13.19
N ILE A 455 -5.17 16.75 -13.99
CA ILE A 455 -3.88 17.30 -13.57
C ILE A 455 -4.02 18.81 -13.36
N VAL A 456 -3.96 19.24 -12.09
CA VAL A 456 -4.17 20.63 -11.66
C VAL A 456 -2.87 21.32 -11.22
N ALA A 457 -2.94 22.64 -11.04
CA ALA A 457 -1.80 23.55 -10.88
C ALA A 457 -1.21 23.62 -9.47
#